data_AF-A0A010SUE4-F1
#
_entry.id   AF-A0A010SUE4-F1
#
_cell.length_a   1.000
_cell.length_b   1.000
_cell.length_c   1.000
_cell.angle_alpha   90.00
_cell.angle_beta   90.00
_cell.angle_gamma   90.00
#
_symmetry.space_group_name_H-M   'P 1'
#
loop_
_entity.id
_entity.type
_entity.pdbx_description
1 polymer ?
#
loop_
_entity_poly.entity_id
_entity_poly.type
_entity_poly.pdbx_seq_one_letter_code
_entity_poly.pdbx_strand_id
1 'polypeptide(L)' 'MAIYVLAISAFYHNSAAALVKEGVPVAAAQEERFTRVRHDAAFPAQAIQYCPDAEGITLDDLEAVVLSALIEN' A
#
# COMPACT_ATOMS: atom_id res chain seq x y z
N MET A 1 -9.02 18.81 7.20
CA MET A 1 -8.47 17.45 7.26
C MET A 1 -7.53 17.30 6.08
N ALA A 2 -6.36 16.67 6.24
CA ALA A 2 -5.56 16.26 5.09
C ALA A 2 -6.18 15.02 4.44
N ILE A 3 -6.12 14.92 3.12
CA ILE A 3 -6.67 13.78 2.38
C ILE A 3 -5.60 12.71 2.22
N TYR A 4 -5.87 11.50 2.72
CA TYR A 4 -4.99 10.34 2.59
C TYR A 4 -5.64 9.23 1.74
N VAL A 5 -4.85 8.65 0.84
CA VAL A 5 -5.26 7.52 0.00
C VAL A 5 -4.23 6.40 0.12
N LEU A 6 -4.69 5.19 0.44
CA LEU A 6 -3.85 4.00 0.48
C LEU A 6 -4.04 3.20 -0.82
N ALA A 7 -2.97 3.07 -1.60
CA ALA A 7 -2.92 2.26 -2.80
C ALA A 7 -2.31 0.88 -2.52
N ILE A 8 -2.93 -0.18 -3.04
CA ILE A 8 -2.54 -1.57 -2.87
C ILE A 8 -2.28 -2.19 -4.25
N SER A 9 -1.15 -2.88 -4.35
CA SER A 9 -0.74 -3.70 -5.50
C SER A 9 -0.62 -5.15 -5.03
N ALA A 10 -1.37 -6.09 -5.61
CA ALA A 10 -1.38 -7.50 -5.17
C ALA A 10 -1.73 -8.48 -6.31
N PHE A 11 -1.29 -9.74 -6.21
CA PHE A 11 -1.70 -10.88 -7.05
C PHE A 11 -1.11 -11.00 -8.47
N TYR A 12 0.04 -10.39 -8.77
CA TYR A 12 0.65 -10.55 -10.11
C TYR A 12 2.18 -10.45 -10.15
N HIS A 13 2.76 -9.39 -9.59
CA HIS A 13 4.20 -9.16 -9.54
C HIS A 13 4.63 -9.15 -8.08
N ASN A 14 5.31 -8.09 -7.64
CA ASN A 14 5.61 -7.86 -6.25
C ASN A 14 4.43 -7.12 -5.64
N SER A 15 3.88 -7.68 -4.58
CA SER A 15 2.85 -7.00 -3.80
C SER A 15 3.46 -5.83 -3.01
N ALA A 16 2.68 -4.76 -2.85
CA ALA A 16 3.13 -3.52 -2.26
C ALA A 16 1.95 -2.66 -1.79
N ALA A 17 2.25 -1.68 -0.95
CA ALA A 17 1.33 -0.60 -0.61
C ALA A 17 2.03 0.76 -0.69
N ALA A 18 1.26 1.81 -0.96
CA ALA A 18 1.72 3.20 -0.95
C ALA A 18 0.66 4.12 -0.34
N LEU A 19 1.08 5.04 0.52
CA LEU A 19 0.24 6.09 1.09
C LEU A 19 0.52 7.41 0.39
N VAL A 20 -0.55 8.07 -0.06
CA VAL A 20 -0.52 9.37 -0.73
C VAL A 20 -1.26 10.37 0.13
N LYS A 21 -0.63 11.51 0.39
CA LYS A 21 -1.20 12.66 1.11
C LYS A 21 -1.33 13.83 0.15
N GLU A 22 -2.55 14.28 -0.13
CA GLU A 22 -2.80 15.45 -1.00
C GLU A 22 -2.09 15.34 -2.37
N GLY A 23 -2.06 14.14 -2.94
CA GLY A 23 -1.41 13.85 -4.22
C GLY A 23 0.11 13.59 -4.14
N VAL A 24 0.71 13.67 -2.95
CA VAL A 24 2.14 13.43 -2.72
C VAL A 24 2.35 12.06 -2.06
N PRO A 25 3.16 11.14 -2.64
CA PRO A 25 3.54 9.91 -1.96
C PRO A 25 4.35 10.20 -0.69
N VAL A 26 3.92 9.68 0.45
CA VAL A 26 4.55 9.89 1.77
C VAL A 26 5.14 8.62 2.36
N ALA A 27 4.58 7.45 2.03
CA ALA A 27 5.15 6.15 2.37
C ALA A 27 4.90 5.15 1.24
N ALA A 28 5.83 4.22 1.03
CA ALA A 28 5.65 3.09 0.13
C ALA A 28 6.53 1.93 0.56
N ALA A 29 6.00 0.71 0.50
CA ALA A 29 6.77 -0.49 0.82
C ALA A 29 6.35 -1.67 -0.05
N GLN A 30 7.33 -2.52 -0.36
CA GLN A 30 7.11 -3.81 -1.02
C GLN A 30 7.05 -4.90 0.05
N GLU A 31 6.13 -5.84 -0.10
CA GLU A 31 5.90 -6.91 0.89
C GLU A 31 7.15 -7.79 1.08
N GLU A 32 7.92 -8.02 0.00
CA GLU A 32 9.15 -8.82 0.02
C GLU A 32 10.22 -8.29 0.99
N ARG A 33 10.18 -7.00 1.36
CA ARG A 33 11.09 -6.41 2.35
C ARG A 33 10.80 -6.92 3.75
N PHE A 34 9.56 -7.30 4.02
CA PHE A 34 9.12 -7.83 5.30
C PHE A 34 9.12 -9.37 5.30
N THR A 35 8.58 -10.01 4.27
CA THR A 35 8.49 -11.47 4.19
C THR A 35 9.83 -12.13 3.86
N ARG A 36 10.75 -11.38 3.24
CA ARG A 36 12.02 -11.89 2.67
C ARG A 36 11.81 -12.98 1.62
N VAL A 37 10.61 -13.07 1.06
CA VAL A 37 10.30 -13.90 -0.10
C VAL A 37 10.46 -13.02 -1.33
N ARG A 38 11.41 -13.36 -2.20
CA ARG A 38 11.65 -12.58 -3.42
C ARG A 38 10.43 -12.68 -4.34
N HIS A 39 9.97 -11.53 -4.83
CA HIS A 39 8.77 -11.41 -5.67
C HIS A 39 7.51 -11.95 -5.01
N ASP A 40 7.32 -11.62 -3.74
CA ASP A 40 6.13 -12.00 -3.00
C ASP A 40 4.87 -11.35 -3.61
N ALA A 41 4.07 -12.16 -4.30
CA ALA A 41 2.82 -11.75 -4.95
C ALA A 41 1.59 -11.87 -4.04
N ALA A 42 1.76 -12.32 -2.79
CA ALA A 42 0.67 -12.48 -1.83
C ALA A 42 0.01 -11.13 -1.49
N PHE A 43 -1.02 -11.17 -0.65
CA PHE A 43 -1.63 -9.93 -0.17
C PHE A 43 -0.62 -9.14 0.71
N PRO A 44 -0.37 -7.84 0.45
CA PRO A 44 0.72 -7.10 1.07
C PRO A 44 0.35 -6.58 2.47
N ALA A 45 0.06 -7.50 3.40
CA ALA A 45 -0.44 -7.17 4.72
C ALA A 45 0.54 -6.30 5.53
N GLN A 46 1.84 -6.58 5.45
CA GLN A 46 2.84 -5.83 6.21
C GLN A 46 3.11 -4.46 5.59
N ALA A 47 3.10 -4.35 4.26
CA ALA A 47 3.19 -3.05 3.60
C ALA A 47 1.96 -2.17 3.90
N ILE A 48 0.75 -2.74 3.90
CA ILE A 48 -0.50 -2.04 4.26
C ILE A 48 -0.43 -1.48 5.68
N GLN A 49 0.11 -2.25 6.62
CA GLN A 49 0.28 -1.80 8.00
C GLN A 49 1.36 -0.72 8.11
N TYR A 50 2.49 -0.92 7.43
CA TYR A 50 3.63 -0.01 7.50
C TYR A 50 3.30 1.42 7.02
N CYS A 51 2.51 1.58 5.97
CA CYS A 51 2.33 2.90 5.35
C CYS A 51 1.61 3.92 6.26
N PRO A 52 0.46 3.62 6.90
CA PRO A 52 -0.14 4.50 7.91
C PRO A 52 0.75 4.70 9.14
N ASP A 53 1.40 3.62 9.62
CA ASP A 53 2.31 3.67 10.77
C ASP A 53 3.47 4.65 10.55
N ALA A 54 4.01 4.71 9.32
CA ALA A 54 5.10 5.62 8.96
C ALA A 54 4.72 7.11 9.02
N GLU A 55 3.44 7.45 8.82
CA GLU A 55 2.91 8.82 8.95
C GLU A 55 2.24 9.06 10.32
N GLY A 56 2.17 8.04 11.19
CA GLY A 56 1.52 8.14 12.50
C GLY A 56 0.01 8.35 12.41
N ILE A 57 -0.65 7.83 11.36
CA ILE A 57 -2.09 7.92 11.15
C ILE A 57 -2.76 6.56 11.29
N THR A 58 -4.08 6.57 11.44
CA THR A 58 -4.91 5.37 11.53
C THR A 58 -5.69 5.12 10.23
N LEU A 59 -6.37 3.98 10.15
CA LEU A 59 -7.25 3.70 9.02
C LEU A 59 -8.46 4.66 8.94
N ASP A 60 -8.87 5.25 10.07
CA ASP A 60 -9.96 6.24 10.12
C ASP A 60 -9.58 7.58 9.46
N ASP A 61 -8.28 7.83 9.26
CA ASP A 61 -7.76 9.01 8.58
C ASP A 61 -7.71 8.84 7.05
N LEU A 62 -7.98 7.63 6.54
CA LEU A 62 -7.98 7.34 5.11
C LEU A 62 -9.30 7.77 4.47
N GLU A 63 -9.20 8.52 3.39
CA GLU A 63 -10.37 8.88 2.57
C GLU A 63 -10.73 7.75 1.60
N ALA A 64 -9.72 7.03 1.11
CA ALA A 64 -9.94 5.90 0.21
C ALA A 64 -8.84 4.85 0.30
N VAL A 65 -9.24 3.61 -0.03
CA VAL A 65 -8.32 2.52 -0.34
C VAL A 65 -8.55 2.12 -1.79
N VAL A 66 -7.48 2.08 -2.58
CA VAL A 66 -7.52 1.71 -4.00
C VAL A 66 -6.69 0.46 -4.22
N LEU A 67 -7.29 -0.53 -4.87
CA LEU A 67 -6.62 -1.74 -5.31
C LEU A 67 -6.37 -1.63 -6.81
N SER A 68 -5.16 -1.95 -7.27
CA SER A 68 -4.91 -2.13 -8.70
C SER A 68 -5.73 -3.31 -9.22
N ALA A 69 -6.73 -3.03 -10.05
CA ALA A 69 -7.41 -4.05 -10.83
C ALA A 69 -6.63 -4.28 -12.12
N LEU A 70 -6.27 -5.53 -12.39
CA LEU A 70 -5.83 -5.92 -13.73
C LEU A 70 -7.05 -5.87 -14.65
N ILE A 71 -6.97 -5.08 -15.74
CA ILE A 71 -7.77 -5.34 -16.93
C ILE A 71 -6.91 -6.24 -17.80
N GLU A 72 -7.09 -7.57 -17.67
CA GLU A 72 -6.59 -8.50 -18.68
C GLU A 72 -7.50 -8.37 -19.91
N ASN A 73 -6.91 -8.20 -21.09
CA ASN A 73 -7.63 -8.21 -22.39
C ASN A 73 -8.19 -9.60 -22.70
#